data_AF-A0A7G5ZRA6-F1
#
_entry.id   AF-A0A7G5ZRA6-F1
#
_cell.length_a   1.000
_cell.length_b   1.000
_cell.length_c   1.000
_cell.angle_alpha   90.00
_cell.angle_beta   90.00
_cell.angle_gamma   90.00
#
_symmetry.space_group_name_H-M   'P 1'
#
loop_
_entity.id
_entity.type
_entity.pdbx_description
1 polymer ?
#
loop_
_entity_poly.entity_id
_entity_poly.type
_entity_poly.pdbx_seq_one_letter_code
_entity_poly.pdbx_strand_id
1 'polypeptide(L)'
;MIATLEANIAHALISVEEKVWEPNREVTLERLRIVEMMHEGWPQCRLCGQTVNRLDSAGLCSKTSPAHQERRGIPVPKKKAGSRS
;
A
#
# COMPACT_ATOMS: atom_id res chain seq x y z
N MET A 1 -0.40 -33.97 23.04
CA MET A 1 -0.32 -32.50 23.13
C MET A 1 -0.93 -31.77 21.92
N ILE A 2 -1.73 -32.44 21.08
CA ILE A 2 -2.37 -31.82 19.89
C ILE A 2 -3.83 -31.45 20.20
N ALA A 3 -4.56 -32.35 20.86
CA ALA A 3 -5.98 -32.14 21.21
C ALA A 3 -6.24 -30.92 22.11
N THR A 4 -5.32 -30.58 23.01
CA THR A 4 -5.45 -29.37 23.86
C THR A 4 -5.25 -28.08 23.08
N LEU A 5 -4.37 -28.09 22.07
CA LEU A 5 -4.17 -26.94 21.18
C LEU A 5 -5.39 -26.73 20.28
N GLU A 6 -5.93 -27.82 19.73
CA GLU A 6 -7.15 -27.79 18.91
C GLU A 6 -8.36 -27.28 19.70
N ALA A 7 -8.54 -27.74 20.94
CA ALA A 7 -9.62 -27.27 21.81
C ALA A 7 -9.49 -25.77 22.15
N ASN A 8 -8.28 -25.30 22.41
CA ASN A 8 -8.03 -23.89 22.71
C ASN A 8 -8.24 -22.98 21.49
N ILE A 9 -7.86 -23.44 20.29
CA ILE A 9 -8.12 -22.72 19.03
C ILE A 9 -9.63 -22.66 18.76
N ALA A 10 -10.35 -23.77 18.91
CA ALA A 10 -11.79 -23.80 18.73
C ALA A 10 -12.51 -22.87 19.73
N HIS A 11 -12.10 -22.86 21.00
CA HIS A 11 -12.68 -21.99 22.01
C HIS A 11 -12.39 -20.51 21.72
N ALA A 12 -11.16 -20.18 21.31
CA ALA A 12 -10.79 -18.83 20.92
C ALA A 12 -11.64 -18.33 19.74
N LEU A 13 -11.83 -19.16 18.71
CA LEU A 13 -12.61 -18.80 17.51
C LEU A 13 -14.11 -18.63 17.81
N ILE A 14 -14.67 -19.40 18.75
CA ILE A 14 -16.09 -19.27 19.16
C ILE A 14 -16.32 -18.00 20.00
N SER A 15 -15.31 -17.56 20.75
CA SER A 15 -15.41 -16.41 21.66
C SER A 15 -15.21 -15.03 21.00
N VAL A 16 -14.91 -14.99 19.69
CA VAL A 16 -14.78 -13.70 18.99
C VAL A 16 -16.18 -13.16 18.70
N GLU A 17 -16.66 -12.28 19.57
CA GLU A 17 -17.81 -11.44 19.24
C GLU A 17 -17.53 -10.70 17.93
N GLU A 18 -18.36 -10.96 16.92
CA GLU A 18 -18.26 -10.33 15.61
C GLU A 18 -18.65 -8.86 15.75
N LYS A 19 -17.63 -8.02 15.93
CA LYS A 19 -17.82 -6.57 16.06
C LYS A 19 -18.18 -6.01 14.69
N VAL A 20 -19.43 -5.55 14.55
CA VAL A 20 -19.88 -4.80 13.36
C VAL A 20 -19.02 -3.54 13.23
N TRP A 21 -18.32 -3.41 12.12
CA TRP A 21 -17.52 -2.22 11.84
C TRP A 21 -18.42 -1.07 11.38
N GLU A 22 -18.38 0.05 12.10
CA GLU A 22 -19.05 1.30 11.71
C GLU A 22 -17.99 2.38 11.41
N PRO A 23 -18.14 3.14 10.30
CA PRO A 23 -17.26 4.27 10.03
C PRO A 23 -17.39 5.35 11.12
N ASN A 24 -16.30 5.63 11.84
CA ASN A 24 -16.22 6.75 12.78
C ASN A 24 -15.33 7.86 12.23
N ARG A 25 -15.92 9.05 12.03
CA ARG A 25 -15.23 10.21 11.46
C ARG A 25 -14.07 10.71 12.33
N GLU A 26 -14.25 10.78 13.64
CA GLU A 26 -13.23 11.30 14.57
C GLU A 26 -12.01 10.37 14.58
N VAL A 27 -12.25 9.06 14.68
CA VAL A 27 -11.20 8.05 14.59
C VAL A 27 -10.48 8.16 13.25
N THR A 28 -11.22 8.33 12.15
CA THR A 28 -10.62 8.46 10.81
C THR A 28 -9.70 9.67 10.73
N LEU A 29 -10.16 10.84 11.19
CA LEU A 29 -9.35 12.07 11.16
C LEU A 29 -8.11 11.95 12.04
N GLU A 30 -8.23 11.34 13.22
CA GLU A 30 -7.09 11.13 14.11
C GLU A 30 -6.05 10.20 13.48
N ARG A 31 -6.49 9.13 12.82
CA ARG A 31 -5.58 8.25 12.07
C ARG A 31 -4.93 8.94 10.89
N LEU A 32 -5.64 9.82 10.17
CA LEU A 32 -5.08 10.59 9.07
C LEU A 32 -3.98 11.55 9.54
N ARG A 33 -4.14 12.21 10.71
CA ARG A 33 -3.07 13.03 11.30
C ARG A 33 -1.80 12.25 11.58
N ILE A 34 -1.92 11.01 12.09
CA ILE A 34 -0.77 10.13 12.30
C ILE A 34 -0.06 9.83 10.98
N VAL A 35 -0.82 9.55 9.92
CA VAL A 35 -0.27 9.34 8.58
C VAL A 35 0.43 10.59 8.06
N GLU A 36 -0.14 11.78 8.26
CA GLU A 36 0.49 13.05 7.88
C GLU A 36 1.82 13.27 8.61
N MET A 37 1.86 13.05 9.93
CA MET A 37 3.11 13.11 10.71
C MET A 37 4.15 12.10 10.23
N MET A 38 3.72 10.88 9.88
CA MET A 38 4.64 9.88 9.32
C MET A 38 5.22 10.30 7.98
N HIS A 39 4.43 10.98 7.14
CA HIS A 39 4.88 11.46 5.82
C HIS A 39 5.75 12.72 5.90
N GLU A 40 5.84 13.38 7.05
CA GLU A 40 6.69 14.54 7.23
C GLU A 40 8.17 14.16 6.99
N GLY A 41 8.83 14.88 6.08
CA GLY A 41 10.22 14.63 5.69
C GLY A 41 10.45 13.46 4.73
N TRP A 42 9.41 12.72 4.34
CA TRP A 42 9.54 11.66 3.33
C TRP A 42 9.81 12.25 1.94
N PRO A 43 10.65 11.59 1.13
CA PRO A 43 10.93 12.06 -0.22
C PRO A 43 9.73 11.87 -1.16
N GLN A 44 9.67 12.71 -2.20
CA GLN A 44 8.67 12.62 -3.25
C GLN A 44 9.26 12.04 -4.54
N CYS A 45 8.48 11.19 -5.20
CA CYS A 45 8.84 10.65 -6.51
C CYS A 45 9.04 11.78 -7.54
N ARG A 46 10.20 11.83 -8.19
CA ARG A 46 10.54 12.86 -9.18
C ARG A 46 9.70 12.81 -10.46
N LEU A 47 8.91 11.76 -10.67
CA LEU A 47 8.04 11.61 -11.84
C LEU A 47 6.57 11.89 -11.53
N CYS A 48 6.02 11.32 -10.45
CA CYS A 48 4.60 11.43 -10.14
C CYS A 48 4.26 12.19 -8.85
N GLY A 49 5.26 12.74 -8.14
CA GLY A 49 5.06 13.54 -6.92
C GLY A 49 4.60 12.77 -5.69
N GLN A 50 4.39 11.46 -5.79
CA GLN A 50 3.94 10.65 -4.66
C GLN A 50 4.99 10.63 -3.54
N THR A 51 4.58 10.98 -2.33
CA THR A 51 5.35 10.82 -1.10
C THR A 51 5.53 9.33 -0.79
N VAL A 52 6.76 8.90 -0.61
CA VAL A 52 7.11 7.50 -0.30
C VAL A 52 8.24 7.45 0.70
N ASN A 53 8.29 6.41 1.52
CA ASN A 53 9.34 6.24 2.54
C ASN A 53 10.74 6.19 1.90
N ARG A 54 10.88 5.55 0.74
CA ARG A 54 12.14 5.40 0.02
C ARG A 54 11.97 5.52 -1.48
N LEU A 55 12.95 6.17 -2.11
CA LEU A 55 13.10 6.20 -3.56
C LEU A 55 14.17 5.20 -4.01
N ASP A 56 14.07 4.72 -5.25
CA ASP A 56 15.16 4.00 -5.90
C ASP A 56 16.33 4.93 -6.28
N SER A 57 17.39 4.36 -6.84
CA SER A 57 18.56 5.12 -7.29
C SER A 57 18.26 6.16 -8.39
N ALA A 58 17.15 6.00 -9.11
CA ALA A 58 16.66 6.97 -10.11
C ALA A 58 15.79 8.08 -9.48
N GLY A 59 15.53 8.03 -8.16
CA GLY A 59 14.67 8.99 -7.48
C GLY A 59 13.18 8.76 -7.74
N LEU A 60 12.77 7.51 -8.00
CA LEU A 60 11.40 7.13 -8.34
C LEU A 60 10.76 6.23 -7.27
N CYS A 61 9.43 6.29 -7.16
CA CYS A 61 8.66 5.36 -6.33
C CYS A 61 8.52 3.99 -7.00
N SER A 62 8.00 2.99 -6.27
CA SER A 62 7.84 1.61 -6.74
C SER A 62 6.88 1.38 -7.93
N LYS A 63 6.23 2.42 -8.45
CA LYS A 63 5.35 2.30 -9.62
C LYS A 63 6.12 1.75 -10.82
N THR A 64 5.45 0.88 -11.58
CA THR A 64 6.00 0.21 -12.77
C THR A 64 5.28 0.61 -14.05
N SER A 65 4.61 1.78 -14.06
CA SER A 65 3.96 2.27 -15.28
C SER A 65 5.01 2.45 -16.40
N PRO A 66 4.59 2.43 -17.68
CA PRO A 66 5.48 2.67 -18.82
C PRO A 66 6.44 3.84 -18.61
N ALA A 67 5.95 4.99 -18.16
CA ALA A 67 6.79 6.16 -17.90
C ALA A 67 7.83 5.95 -16.78
N HIS A 68 7.51 5.18 -15.72
CA HIS A 68 8.48 4.86 -14.66
C HIS A 68 9.54 3.88 -15.16
N GLN A 69 9.14 2.92 -15.99
CA GLN A 69 10.06 1.96 -16.61
C GLN A 69 11.01 2.68 -17.58
N GLU A 70 10.49 3.53 -18.46
CA GLU A 70 11.31 4.36 -19.37
C GLU A 70 12.31 5.23 -18.60
N ARG A 71 11.89 5.87 -17.51
CA ARG A 71 12.77 6.71 -16.67
C ARG A 71 13.86 5.90 -15.94
N ARG A 72 13.67 4.59 -15.74
CA ARG A 72 14.68 3.64 -15.25
C ARG A 72 15.55 3.05 -16.36
N GLY A 73 15.32 3.42 -17.62
CA GLY A 73 16.01 2.81 -18.77
C GLY A 73 15.52 1.39 -19.09
N ILE A 74 14.40 0.95 -18.52
CA ILE A 74 13.77 -0.33 -18.85
C ILE A 74 13.07 -0.15 -20.21
N PRO A 75 13.38 -0.98 -21.22
CA PRO A 75 12.71 -0.93 -22.51
C PRO A 75 11.22 -1.20 -22.35
N VAL A 76 10.37 -0.26 -22.78
CA VAL A 76 8.92 -0.43 -22.78
C VAL A 76 8.44 -0.58 -24.22
N PRO A 77 7.64 -1.60 -24.54
CA PRO A 77 7.08 -1.74 -25.88
C PRO A 77 6.14 -0.57 -26.17
N LYS A 78 6.52 0.28 -27.13
CA LYS A 78 5.66 1.36 -27.61
C LYS A 78 4.51 0.74 -28.38
N LYS A 79 3.28 0.83 -27.86
CA LYS A 79 2.09 0.59 -28.69
C LYS A 79 2.06 1.67 -29.77
N LYS A 80 2.12 1.26 -31.05
CA LYS A 80 1.87 2.18 -32.16
C LYS A 80 0.46 2.74 -32.00
N ALA A 81 0.29 4.06 -32.14
CA ALA A 81 -1.03 4.67 -32.21
C ALA A 81 -1.82 4.00 -33.35
N GLY A 82 -2.93 3.33 -33.01
CA GLY A 82 -3.81 2.69 -34.00
C GLY A 82 -4.02 1.17 -33.85
N SER A 83 -3.27 0.46 -33.00
CA SER A 83 -3.59 -0.96 -32.72
C SER A 83 -4.74 -1.04 -31.71
N ARG A 84 -5.98 -1.08 -32.20
CA ARG A 84 -7.12 -1.57 -31.43
C ARG A 84 -6.91 -3.07 -31.21
N SER A 85 -6.79 -3.47 -29.95
CA SER A 85 -6.99 -4.85 -29.49
C SER A 85 -8.47 -5.16 -29.43
#